data_AF-A0A3D5ECT4-F1
#
_entry.id   AF-A0A3D5ECT4-F1
#
_cell.length_a   1.000
_cell.length_b   1.000
_cell.length_c   1.000
_cell.angle_alpha   90.00
_cell.angle_beta   90.00
_cell.angle_gamma   90.00
#
_symmetry.space_group_name_H-M   'P 1'
#
loop_
_entity.id
_entity.type
_entity.pdbx_description
1 polymer ?
#
loop_
_entity_poly.entity_id
_entity_poly.type
_entity_poly.pdbx_seq_one_letter_code
_entity_poly.pdbx_strand_id
1 'polypeptide(L)'
;MSNKIKKQSLLGKTPERKKPTQAKRQRPVNQQQARAQAAQQSIPEIELKKSKARWYTLAAVVLILLITPKPILITYEKLGMVSQSVFWPGIFGYGANLFDSTLSPRADLSRNVIYLCQDKRKPDTCQKYRVTDKSGFFAAMKKLTID
;
A
#
# COMPACT_ATOMS: atom_id res chain seq x y z
N MET A 1 69.23 -24.92 11.27
CA MET A 1 68.54 -24.36 12.45
C MET A 1 69.07 -22.95 12.72
N SER A 2 68.18 -22.06 13.20
CA SER A 2 68.41 -20.83 14.00
C SER A 2 69.47 -19.81 13.54
N ASN A 3 69.06 -18.63 13.07
CA ASN A 3 68.68 -17.43 13.85
C ASN A 3 69.84 -16.67 14.53
N LYS A 4 69.99 -15.42 14.04
CA LYS A 4 70.05 -14.14 14.78
C LYS A 4 71.40 -13.53 15.23
N ILE A 5 71.50 -12.22 14.91
CA ILE A 5 72.15 -11.10 15.66
C ILE A 5 73.69 -10.98 15.42
N LYS A 6 74.39 -9.83 15.30
CA LYS A 6 74.22 -8.39 15.64
C LYS A 6 75.11 -7.50 14.74
N LYS A 7 74.82 -6.20 14.80
CA LYS A 7 75.47 -5.02 14.17
C LYS A 7 76.96 -4.83 14.55
N GLN A 8 77.74 -4.16 13.69
CA GLN A 8 78.63 -3.06 14.11
C GLN A 8 79.10 -2.17 12.93
N SER A 9 79.01 -0.86 13.18
CA SER A 9 79.51 0.27 12.40
C SER A 9 81.04 0.38 12.52
N LEU A 10 81.72 1.21 11.69
CA LEU A 10 82.75 2.19 12.11
C LEU A 10 83.57 2.75 10.90
N LEU A 11 83.30 4.02 10.55
CA LEU A 11 84.21 5.09 10.04
C LEU A 11 85.03 4.87 8.74
N GLY A 12 85.08 5.78 7.76
CA GLY A 12 84.55 7.14 7.68
C GLY A 12 85.17 7.95 6.53
N LYS A 13 84.52 9.06 6.15
CA LYS A 13 85.09 10.39 5.80
C LYS A 13 83.97 11.30 5.26
N THR A 14 83.85 12.47 5.88
CA THR A 14 83.09 13.70 5.51
C THR A 14 83.54 14.25 4.13
N PRO A 15 82.90 15.27 3.48
CA PRO A 15 81.98 16.34 3.94
C PRO A 15 80.66 16.37 3.10
N GLU A 16 79.66 17.25 3.18
CA GLU A 16 79.62 18.71 3.33
C GLU A 16 78.20 19.18 3.71
N ARG A 17 78.14 20.39 4.27
CA ARG A 17 77.04 21.05 4.98
C ARG A 17 76.14 21.84 4.04
N LYS A 18 74.80 21.86 4.25
CA LYS A 18 73.96 23.09 4.10
C LYS A 18 72.52 22.99 4.69
N LYS A 19 72.31 23.85 5.70
CA LYS A 19 71.12 24.55 6.26
C LYS A 19 69.86 23.80 6.75
N PRO A 20 69.30 24.18 7.92
CA PRO A 20 68.07 23.63 8.47
C PRO A 20 66.83 24.42 8.00
N THR A 21 65.68 23.76 7.88
CA THR A 21 64.37 24.43 7.85
C THR A 21 63.43 23.66 8.75
N GLN A 22 62.85 24.38 9.71
CA GLN A 22 62.05 23.87 10.81
C GLN A 22 60.74 23.25 10.31
N ALA A 23 60.48 21.99 10.62
CA ALA A 23 59.19 21.35 10.39
C ALA A 23 58.27 21.56 11.61
N LYS A 24 57.22 22.34 11.37
CA LYS A 24 56.14 22.69 12.31
C LYS A 24 55.25 21.47 12.56
N ARG A 25 55.01 21.14 13.83
CA ARG A 25 53.99 20.16 14.28
C ARG A 25 52.64 20.46 13.63
N GLN A 26 52.01 19.47 13.00
CA GLN A 26 50.58 19.50 12.68
C GLN A 26 49.87 18.31 13.34
N ARG A 27 48.92 18.65 14.22
CA ARG A 27 47.93 17.75 14.82
C ARG A 27 46.97 17.26 13.72
N PRO A 28 46.50 16.00 13.74
CA PRO A 28 45.39 15.60 12.90
C PRO A 28 44.08 16.15 13.48
N VAL A 29 43.44 17.02 12.72
CA VAL A 29 42.05 17.46 12.91
C VAL A 29 41.22 16.84 11.79
N ASN A 30 40.01 16.40 12.13
CA ASN A 30 38.93 15.90 11.25
C ASN A 30 38.93 14.41 10.88
N GLN A 31 38.64 13.55 11.86
CA GLN A 31 37.91 12.30 11.62
C GLN A 31 36.38 12.46 11.72
N GLN A 32 35.87 13.64 12.09
CA GLN A 32 34.44 13.84 12.36
C GLN A 32 33.59 14.20 11.13
N GLN A 33 34.21 14.68 10.04
CA GLN A 33 33.47 15.05 8.82
C GLN A 33 33.14 13.87 7.91
N ALA A 34 33.90 12.76 7.98
CA ALA A 34 33.62 11.57 7.17
C ALA A 34 32.40 10.75 7.64
N ARG A 35 31.97 10.94 8.91
CA ARG A 35 30.85 10.18 9.49
C ARG A 35 29.48 10.81 9.24
N ALA A 36 29.43 12.12 8.99
CA ALA A 36 28.18 12.85 8.73
C ALA A 36 27.65 12.64 7.30
N GLN A 37 28.54 12.36 6.32
CA GLN A 37 28.11 12.12 4.94
C GLN A 37 27.57 10.70 4.70
N ALA A 38 27.93 9.73 5.56
CA ALA A 38 27.42 8.36 5.46
C ALA A 38 26.00 8.17 6.02
N ALA A 39 25.46 9.15 6.76
CA ALA A 39 24.13 9.07 7.37
C ALA A 39 23.01 9.70 6.52
N GLN A 40 23.35 10.39 5.42
CA GLN A 40 22.37 11.21 4.67
C GLN A 40 21.87 10.58 3.36
N GLN A 41 22.29 9.35 3.02
CA GLN A 41 22.01 8.76 1.69
C GLN A 41 21.27 7.42 1.70
N SER A 42 20.72 6.99 2.84
CA SER A 42 19.79 5.85 2.87
C SER A 42 18.34 6.33 2.73
N ILE A 43 18.02 6.97 1.61
CA ILE A 43 16.66 6.83 1.08
C ILE A 43 16.69 5.45 0.41
N PRO A 44 15.86 4.47 0.82
CA PRO A 44 15.77 3.22 0.07
C PRO A 44 15.23 3.61 -1.30
N GLU A 45 16.13 3.76 -2.27
CA GLU A 45 15.78 3.71 -3.67
C GLU A 45 15.12 2.34 -3.86
N ILE A 46 13.79 2.34 -3.98
CA ILE A 46 13.04 1.15 -4.31
C ILE A 46 13.51 0.81 -5.72
N GLU A 47 14.58 0.02 -5.80
CA GLU A 47 15.09 -0.53 -7.03
C GLU A 47 13.94 -1.35 -7.59
N LEU A 48 13.20 -0.74 -8.50
CA LEU A 48 12.04 -1.34 -9.12
C LEU A 48 12.57 -2.36 -10.13
N LYS A 49 13.12 -3.46 -9.63
CA LYS A 49 13.35 -4.66 -10.41
C LYS A 49 12.03 -4.92 -11.12
N LYS A 50 12.07 -4.86 -12.46
CA LYS A 50 10.97 -5.24 -13.35
C LYS A 50 10.73 -6.73 -13.16
N SER A 51 10.11 -7.06 -12.03
CA SER A 51 10.01 -8.41 -11.55
C SER A 51 8.69 -8.98 -12.04
N LYS A 52 8.72 -10.28 -12.33
CA LYS A 52 7.51 -11.06 -12.63
C LYS A 52 6.45 -10.91 -11.54
N ALA A 53 6.79 -10.39 -10.35
CA ALA A 53 5.85 -10.02 -9.30
C ALA A 53 4.75 -9.06 -9.78
N ARG A 54 5.02 -8.15 -10.72
CA ARG A 54 3.95 -7.30 -11.32
C ARG A 54 2.86 -8.11 -12.01
N TRP A 55 3.22 -9.24 -12.62
CA TRP A 55 2.24 -10.13 -13.26
C TRP A 55 1.48 -10.96 -12.24
N TYR A 56 2.14 -11.40 -11.16
CA TYR A 56 1.47 -12.09 -10.06
C TYR A 56 0.52 -11.16 -9.29
N THR A 57 0.90 -9.90 -9.04
CA THR A 57 0.01 -8.92 -8.42
C THR A 57 -1.16 -8.58 -9.33
N LEU A 58 -0.92 -8.40 -10.65
CA LEU A 58 -1.99 -8.20 -11.61
C LEU A 58 -2.96 -9.40 -11.65
N ALA A 59 -2.43 -10.62 -11.68
CA ALA A 59 -3.24 -11.83 -11.66
C ALA A 59 -4.07 -11.95 -10.37
N ALA A 60 -3.48 -11.63 -9.21
CA ALA A 60 -4.20 -11.61 -7.94
C ALA A 60 -5.34 -10.58 -7.94
N VAL A 61 -5.11 -9.37 -8.46
CA VAL A 61 -6.16 -8.34 -8.58
C VAL A 61 -7.29 -8.80 -9.50
N VAL A 62 -6.97 -9.38 -10.66
CA VAL A 62 -7.97 -9.89 -11.60
C VAL A 62 -8.79 -11.02 -10.95
N LEU A 63 -8.14 -11.91 -10.21
CA LEU A 63 -8.83 -13.00 -9.50
C LEU A 63 -9.81 -12.47 -8.45
N ILE A 64 -9.40 -11.46 -7.66
CA ILE A 64 -10.30 -10.81 -6.68
C ILE A 64 -11.50 -10.17 -7.39
N LEU A 65 -11.28 -9.54 -8.54
CA LEU A 65 -12.33 -8.86 -9.31
C LEU A 65 -13.33 -9.84 -9.94
N LEU A 66 -12.91 -11.07 -10.21
CA LEU A 66 -13.79 -12.15 -10.68
C LEU A 66 -14.61 -12.78 -9.55
N ILE A 67 -14.02 -12.92 -8.36
CA ILE A 67 -14.68 -13.57 -7.21
C ILE A 67 -15.66 -12.60 -6.53
N THR A 68 -15.36 -11.31 -6.51
CA THR A 68 -16.22 -10.30 -5.89
C THR A 68 -17.44 -9.99 -6.78
N PRO A 69 -18.67 -10.22 -6.31
CA PRO A 69 -19.85 -9.85 -7.07
C PRO A 69 -19.95 -8.33 -7.11
N LYS A 70 -20.23 -7.83 -8.31
CA LYS A 70 -20.20 -6.39 -8.58
C LYS A 70 -21.42 -5.70 -7.96
N PRO A 71 -21.24 -4.49 -7.38
CA PRO A 71 -22.36 -3.68 -6.96
C PRO A 71 -23.22 -3.29 -8.17
N ILE A 72 -24.53 -3.20 -7.95
CA ILE A 72 -25.52 -2.79 -8.94
C ILE A 72 -26.32 -1.63 -8.39
N LEU A 73 -26.79 -0.75 -9.26
CA LEU A 73 -27.64 0.36 -8.87
C LEU A 73 -29.10 -0.09 -9.03
N ILE A 74 -29.85 -0.08 -7.94
CA ILE A 74 -31.25 -0.46 -7.93
C ILE A 74 -32.12 0.75 -7.65
N THR A 75 -33.20 0.86 -8.42
CA THR A 75 -34.24 1.85 -8.20
C THR A 75 -35.45 1.11 -7.63
N TYR A 76 -35.89 1.52 -6.45
CA TYR A 76 -36.99 0.87 -5.74
C TYR A 76 -38.05 1.90 -5.33
N GLU A 77 -39.29 1.44 -5.28
CA GLU A 77 -40.44 2.29 -5.02
C GLU A 77 -41.30 1.72 -3.88
N LYS A 78 -41.83 2.63 -3.06
CA LYS A 78 -42.88 2.33 -2.09
C LYS A 78 -43.83 3.52 -1.96
N LEU A 79 -45.12 3.26 -2.16
CA LEU A 79 -46.21 4.25 -2.02
C LEU A 79 -45.98 5.53 -2.87
N GLY A 80 -45.46 5.38 -4.10
CA GLY A 80 -45.18 6.51 -4.99
C GLY A 80 -43.87 7.24 -4.74
N MET A 81 -43.12 6.91 -3.68
CA MET A 81 -41.76 7.41 -3.49
C MET A 81 -40.75 6.48 -4.15
N VAL A 82 -39.99 7.02 -5.10
CA VAL A 82 -38.91 6.31 -5.82
C VAL A 82 -37.58 6.69 -5.19
N SER A 83 -36.78 5.69 -4.82
CA SER A 83 -35.45 5.87 -4.27
C SER A 83 -34.44 5.03 -5.04
N GLN A 84 -33.24 5.56 -5.21
CA GLN A 84 -32.16 4.88 -5.90
C GLN A 84 -31.07 4.56 -4.91
N SER A 85 -30.59 3.33 -4.85
CA SER A 85 -29.48 2.97 -3.97
C SER A 85 -28.57 1.94 -4.60
N VAL A 86 -27.31 1.95 -4.16
CA VAL A 86 -26.35 0.95 -4.62
C VAL A 86 -26.48 -0.29 -3.75
N PHE A 87 -26.83 -1.40 -4.39
CA PHE A 87 -26.93 -2.72 -3.78
C PHE A 87 -25.66 -3.52 -4.04
N TRP A 88 -25.07 -4.01 -2.97
CA TRP A 88 -23.97 -4.95 -3.04
C TRP A 88 -24.39 -6.30 -2.49
N PRO A 89 -24.47 -7.36 -3.32
CA PRO A 89 -24.79 -8.71 -2.84
C PRO A 89 -23.81 -9.27 -1.80
N GLY A 90 -22.62 -8.67 -1.63
CA GLY A 90 -21.61 -9.09 -0.65
C GLY A 90 -20.87 -10.37 -1.07
N ILE A 91 -19.73 -10.62 -0.44
CA ILE A 91 -18.93 -11.85 -0.62
C ILE A 91 -18.97 -12.71 0.65
N PHE A 92 -18.88 -14.03 0.51
CA PHE A 92 -18.52 -14.96 1.60
C PHE A 92 -19.13 -14.65 2.98
N GLY A 93 -20.46 -14.72 3.10
CA GLY A 93 -21.14 -14.56 4.39
C GLY A 93 -21.23 -13.13 4.92
N TYR A 94 -20.52 -12.17 4.33
CA TYR A 94 -20.84 -10.75 4.45
C TYR A 94 -22.13 -10.52 3.65
N GLY A 95 -23.27 -10.64 4.34
CA GLY A 95 -24.58 -10.56 3.69
C GLY A 95 -24.77 -9.25 2.93
N ALA A 96 -25.72 -9.23 2.01
CA ALA A 96 -25.96 -8.09 1.14
C ALA A 96 -26.13 -6.77 1.92
N ASN A 97 -25.61 -5.70 1.34
CA ASN A 97 -25.61 -4.35 1.89
C ASN A 97 -26.20 -3.35 0.89
N LEU A 98 -26.78 -2.30 1.45
CA LEU A 98 -27.28 -1.15 0.71
C LEU A 98 -26.44 0.05 1.15
N PHE A 99 -25.74 0.70 0.24
CA PHE A 99 -24.83 1.78 0.64
C PHE A 99 -25.54 3.06 1.10
N ASP A 100 -26.81 3.21 0.77
CA ASP A 100 -27.62 4.41 1.06
C ASP A 100 -28.44 4.29 2.36
N SER A 101 -28.34 3.16 3.07
CA SER A 101 -29.20 2.89 4.22
C SER A 101 -28.54 1.95 5.22
N THR A 102 -28.80 2.17 6.50
CA THR A 102 -28.38 1.24 7.58
C THR A 102 -29.24 -0.03 7.63
N LEU A 103 -30.32 -0.08 6.86
CA LEU A 103 -31.18 -1.26 6.74
C LEU A 103 -30.48 -2.38 5.99
N SER A 104 -30.69 -3.60 6.45
CA SER A 104 -30.18 -4.80 5.81
C SER A 104 -31.08 -5.21 4.65
N PRO A 105 -30.61 -5.16 3.39
CA PRO A 105 -31.40 -5.59 2.25
C PRO A 105 -31.44 -7.12 2.13
N ARG A 106 -32.63 -7.64 1.82
CA ARG A 106 -32.88 -8.98 1.32
C ARG A 106 -33.51 -8.81 -0.06
N ALA A 107 -32.66 -8.74 -1.09
CA ALA A 107 -33.13 -8.60 -2.46
C ALA A 107 -33.54 -9.97 -3.01
N ASP A 108 -34.80 -10.11 -3.41
CA ASP A 108 -35.22 -11.15 -4.35
C ASP A 108 -35.26 -10.52 -5.73
N LEU A 109 -34.07 -10.50 -6.35
CA LEU A 109 -33.87 -9.88 -7.64
C LEU A 109 -34.62 -10.63 -8.75
N SER A 110 -34.99 -11.90 -8.56
CA SER A 110 -35.81 -12.67 -9.51
C SER A 110 -37.26 -12.19 -9.54
N ARG A 111 -37.78 -11.75 -8.40
CA ARG A 111 -39.16 -11.27 -8.26
C ARG A 111 -39.30 -9.75 -8.34
N ASN A 112 -38.22 -9.03 -8.65
CA ASN A 112 -38.17 -7.56 -8.66
C ASN A 112 -38.68 -6.96 -7.35
N VAL A 113 -38.36 -7.58 -6.21
CA VAL A 113 -38.73 -7.07 -4.89
C VAL A 113 -37.51 -7.07 -3.98
N ILE A 114 -37.45 -6.06 -3.13
CA ILE A 114 -36.41 -5.94 -2.11
C ILE A 114 -37.08 -5.73 -0.77
N TYR A 115 -36.67 -6.54 0.21
CA TYR A 115 -37.10 -6.39 1.58
C TYR A 115 -36.01 -5.65 2.34
N LEU A 116 -36.31 -4.48 2.89
CA LEU A 116 -35.40 -3.75 3.75
C LEU A 116 -35.79 -3.99 5.20
N CYS A 117 -34.89 -4.59 5.97
CA CYS A 117 -35.11 -4.95 7.37
C CYS A 117 -34.23 -4.08 8.27
N GLN A 118 -34.76 -3.66 9.42
CA GLN A 118 -33.93 -2.97 10.42
C GLN A 118 -32.96 -3.94 11.09
N ASP A 119 -33.41 -5.16 11.35
CA ASP A 119 -32.59 -6.22 11.94
C ASP A 119 -32.68 -7.50 11.07
N LYS A 120 -31.54 -8.12 10.76
CA LYS A 120 -31.49 -9.37 10.00
C LYS A 120 -32.15 -10.53 10.74
N ARG A 121 -32.29 -10.46 12.07
CA ARG A 121 -32.84 -11.53 12.91
C ARG A 121 -34.36 -11.45 13.11
N LYS A 122 -34.99 -10.30 12.84
CA LYS A 122 -36.42 -10.07 13.07
C LYS A 122 -37.16 -9.80 11.76
N PRO A 123 -37.75 -10.84 11.12
CA PRO A 123 -38.40 -10.71 9.82
C PRO A 123 -39.62 -9.77 9.85
N ASP A 124 -40.25 -9.59 11.01
CA ASP A 124 -41.44 -8.73 11.18
C ASP A 124 -41.13 -7.24 10.99
N THR A 125 -39.86 -6.85 11.09
CA THR A 125 -39.40 -5.47 10.87
C THR A 125 -39.10 -5.16 9.40
N CYS A 126 -39.24 -6.15 8.51
CA CYS A 126 -38.91 -6.02 7.09
C CYS A 126 -40.05 -5.37 6.31
N GLN A 127 -39.72 -4.33 5.56
CA GLN A 127 -40.65 -3.68 4.66
C GLN A 127 -40.38 -4.10 3.22
N LYS A 128 -41.44 -4.41 2.47
CA LYS A 128 -41.37 -4.80 1.06
C LYS A 128 -41.38 -3.56 0.16
N TYR A 129 -40.44 -3.53 -0.78
CA TYR A 129 -40.33 -2.52 -1.83
C TYR A 129 -40.31 -3.22 -3.19
N ARG A 130 -40.84 -2.54 -4.21
CA ARG A 130 -40.79 -3.02 -5.58
C ARG A 130 -39.55 -2.43 -6.25
N VAL A 131 -38.77 -3.25 -6.94
CA VAL A 131 -37.65 -2.79 -7.76
C VAL A 131 -38.20 -2.44 -9.15
N THR A 132 -38.07 -1.18 -9.53
CA THR A 132 -38.56 -0.65 -10.81
C THR A 132 -37.49 -0.73 -11.87
N ASP A 133 -36.21 -0.54 -11.50
CA ASP A 133 -35.09 -0.58 -12.44
C ASP A 133 -33.82 -1.15 -11.80
N LYS A 134 -32.97 -1.76 -12.63
CA LYS A 134 -31.68 -2.33 -12.26
C LYS A 134 -30.65 -1.90 -13.28
N SER A 135 -29.71 -1.08 -12.84
CA SER A 135 -28.59 -0.63 -13.65
C SER A 135 -27.28 -1.25 -13.17
N GLY A 136 -26.35 -1.44 -14.12
CA GLY A 136 -25.12 -2.19 -13.90
C GLY A 136 -24.09 -1.47 -13.03
N PHE A 137 -22.93 -2.11 -12.89
CA PHE A 137 -21.80 -1.64 -12.08
C PHE A 137 -21.37 -0.19 -12.36
N PHE A 138 -21.30 0.22 -13.63
CA PHE A 138 -20.86 1.56 -13.98
C PHE A 138 -21.83 2.65 -13.50
N ALA A 139 -23.13 2.36 -13.51
CA ALA A 139 -24.13 3.28 -12.97
C ALA A 139 -24.02 3.41 -11.45
N ALA A 140 -23.79 2.28 -10.76
CA ALA A 140 -23.52 2.26 -9.32
C ALA A 140 -22.28 3.08 -8.94
N MET A 141 -21.17 2.88 -9.66
CA MET A 141 -19.94 3.63 -9.41
C MET A 141 -20.13 5.12 -9.68
N LYS A 142 -20.82 5.50 -10.75
CA LYS A 142 -21.14 6.90 -11.06
C LYS A 142 -21.93 7.55 -9.93
N LYS A 143 -22.96 6.87 -9.41
CA LYS A 143 -23.73 7.39 -8.27
C LYS A 143 -22.82 7.63 -7.06
N LEU A 144 -21.97 6.67 -6.72
CA LEU A 144 -21.05 6.76 -5.57
C LEU A 144 -19.89 7.76 -5.73
N THR A 145 -19.57 8.19 -6.95
CA THR A 145 -18.46 9.14 -7.20
C THR A 145 -18.94 10.58 -7.42
N ILE A 146 -20.23 10.78 -7.69
CA ILE A 146 -20.81 12.09 -7.98
C ILE A 146 -21.63 12.64 -6.79
N ASP A 147 -22.13 11.78 -5.90
CA ASP A 147 -22.66 12.16 -4.57
C ASP A 147 -21.52 12.30 -3.54
#